data_AF-A0A9P4UBZ0-F1
#
_entry.id   AF-A0A9P4UBZ0-F1
#
_cell.length_a   1.000
_cell.length_b   1.000
_cell.length_c   1.000
_cell.angle_alpha   90.00
_cell.angle_beta   90.00
_cell.angle_gamma   90.00
#
_symmetry.space_group_name_H-M   'P 1'
#
loop_
_entity.id
_entity.type
_entity.pdbx_description
1 polymer ?
#
loop_
_entity_poly.entity_id
_entity_poly.type
_entity_poly.pdbx_seq_one_letter_code
_entity_poly.pdbx_strand_id
1 'polypeptide(L)'
;MAIPAMSSEDILSSRLDALVRRARTVKQETSIDPPLQISALLEDNEAIVERIEPRDLRELTAESSAKSILYPILSSARISDPSFVDVWNLLDIVQGCADRDLCSNQLVLLLAEEVLDSLSIADCHVAFNYLESRREAILSGGTGTTGSKEMVILRTCNELLRRLSRAEDPVFCGRVYVFLFQSFPLGHKGSVNLRGEFHVGNVTTFEDWIVSEQADDLVMEDAPNAGQIESVKGGVKAEETKPTESDSRVEKKPTTLDLATLYPVFWSLQHSFSNPPQLFDNEKFKHFQDALEATLAKFKEVDKVIQSGESARKAGSPATANDSYDEFANAFNPKYLTSRDLFKLELSDVAFQRHVLVQALILIDFLLTLTGTAKSKPHYENAQQSMKYNFTLSDENTEWALGIKTAIANYLQDGPDGKFYYRVVDTVLSRDKNWVRWKMDRCQSFTRQKVPAKIFLDSKGGAIAAVTSKKDRKPAGVPPALRFLATAEPGKGLAQLRQRGKFIKPSPQEYTARIETTDQEPPTEEDPRGLDEKITSSTWRGLRLASQDQLSLFDRFNHANGLKSLFQPGQTRLEDKGSDPQPEQSVEEPRADQQGIVA
;
A
#
# COMPACT_ATOMS: atom_id res chain seq x y z
N MET A 1 -33.63 11.56 -56.73
CA MET A 1 -33.67 10.81 -55.46
C MET A 1 -33.18 11.76 -54.39
N ALA A 2 -34.08 12.23 -53.52
CA ALA A 2 -33.68 13.06 -52.40
C ALA A 2 -32.99 12.16 -51.37
N ILE A 3 -31.74 12.50 -51.03
CA ILE A 3 -31.01 11.90 -49.91
C ILE A 3 -31.85 12.23 -48.66
N PRO A 4 -32.29 11.24 -47.85
CA PRO A 4 -33.02 11.54 -46.64
C PRO A 4 -32.09 12.33 -45.72
N ALA A 5 -32.58 13.45 -45.19
CA ALA A 5 -31.85 14.22 -44.18
C ALA A 5 -31.52 13.26 -43.03
N MET A 6 -30.22 13.03 -42.79
CA MET A 6 -29.76 12.18 -41.69
C MET A 6 -30.34 12.73 -40.39
N SER A 7 -30.88 11.85 -39.55
CA SER A 7 -31.40 12.25 -38.25
C SER A 7 -30.25 12.81 -37.40
N SER A 8 -30.54 13.72 -36.45
CA SER A 8 -29.51 14.26 -35.54
C SER A 8 -28.82 13.18 -34.70
N GLU A 9 -29.48 12.03 -34.50
CA GLU A 9 -28.95 10.81 -33.88
C GLU A 9 -27.88 10.12 -34.76
N ASP A 10 -28.12 10.01 -36.06
CA ASP A 10 -27.17 9.38 -37.00
C ASP A 10 -25.87 10.18 -37.12
N ILE A 11 -25.96 11.52 -37.03
CA ILE A 11 -24.80 12.41 -37.09
C ILE A 11 -23.94 12.26 -35.82
N LEU A 12 -24.56 12.22 -34.64
CA LEU A 12 -23.85 12.09 -33.38
C LEU A 12 -23.28 10.69 -33.15
N SER A 13 -24.01 9.64 -33.52
CA SER A 13 -23.50 8.27 -33.49
C SER A 13 -22.32 8.08 -34.45
N SER A 14 -22.42 8.60 -35.68
CA SER A 14 -21.28 8.57 -36.62
C SER A 14 -20.07 9.34 -36.09
N ARG A 15 -20.27 10.44 -35.37
CA ARG A 15 -19.18 11.23 -34.78
C ARG A 15 -18.56 10.53 -33.58
N LEU A 16 -19.36 9.96 -32.69
CA LEU A 16 -18.89 9.16 -31.56
C LEU A 16 -18.10 7.93 -32.05
N ASP A 17 -18.58 7.23 -33.08
CA ASP A 17 -17.86 6.11 -33.70
C ASP A 17 -16.52 6.55 -34.30
N ALA A 18 -16.49 7.71 -34.98
CA ALA A 18 -15.24 8.29 -35.47
C ALA A 18 -14.26 8.62 -34.33
N LEU A 19 -14.75 9.14 -33.21
CA LEU A 19 -13.94 9.44 -32.02
C LEU A 19 -13.42 8.17 -31.35
N VAL A 20 -14.22 7.12 -31.23
CA VAL A 20 -13.79 5.81 -30.69
C VAL A 20 -12.71 5.19 -31.59
N ARG A 21 -12.87 5.26 -32.91
CA ARG A 21 -11.82 4.82 -33.86
C ARG A 21 -10.54 5.63 -33.75
N ARG A 22 -10.64 6.96 -33.58
CA ARG A 22 -9.49 7.83 -33.31
C ARG A 22 -8.83 7.50 -31.98
N ALA A 23 -9.60 7.12 -30.96
CA ALA A 23 -9.07 6.77 -29.64
C ALA A 23 -8.10 5.58 -29.72
N ARG A 24 -8.33 4.61 -30.60
CA ARG A 24 -7.39 3.50 -30.87
C ARG A 24 -6.03 3.95 -31.43
N THR A 25 -5.98 5.11 -32.09
CA THR A 25 -4.71 5.66 -32.62
C THR A 25 -3.91 6.39 -31.55
N VAL A 26 -4.61 7.02 -30.59
CA VAL A 26 -4.00 7.77 -29.48
C VAL A 26 -3.58 6.82 -28.35
N LYS A 27 -4.42 5.84 -28.04
CA LYS A 27 -4.17 4.78 -27.07
C LYS A 27 -4.00 3.45 -27.80
N GLN A 28 -2.75 3.06 -28.00
CA GLN A 28 -2.39 1.77 -28.62
C GLN A 28 -2.48 0.60 -27.64
N GLU A 29 -2.56 0.88 -26.34
CA GLU A 29 -2.68 -0.14 -25.29
C GLU A 29 -4.12 -0.64 -25.17
N THR A 30 -4.27 -1.97 -25.06
CA THR A 30 -5.57 -2.63 -24.95
C THR A 30 -6.04 -2.81 -23.49
N SER A 31 -5.43 -2.08 -22.56
CA SER A 31 -5.75 -2.11 -21.14
C SER A 31 -6.68 -0.97 -20.73
N ILE A 32 -7.33 -1.12 -19.58
CA ILE A 32 -8.17 -0.08 -18.96
C ILE A 32 -7.34 1.19 -18.68
N ASP A 33 -6.13 1.01 -18.18
CA ASP A 33 -5.18 2.09 -17.96
C ASP A 33 -4.15 2.15 -19.10
N PRO A 34 -3.68 3.35 -19.47
CA PRO A 34 -3.95 4.66 -18.87
C PRO A 34 -5.30 5.30 -19.27
N PRO A 35 -5.80 6.29 -18.52
CA PRO A 35 -6.23 7.57 -19.04
C PRO A 35 -6.53 7.80 -20.51
N LEU A 36 -7.74 7.70 -21.08
CA LEU A 36 -7.92 8.39 -22.37
C LEU A 36 -7.94 9.91 -22.11
N GLN A 37 -6.88 10.59 -22.54
CA GLN A 37 -6.78 12.04 -22.43
C GLN A 37 -7.60 12.69 -23.54
N ILE A 38 -8.77 13.21 -23.19
CA ILE A 38 -9.75 13.75 -24.14
C ILE A 38 -9.19 14.98 -24.89
N SER A 39 -8.27 15.70 -24.25
CA SER A 39 -7.53 16.80 -24.88
C SER A 39 -6.59 16.35 -26.00
N ALA A 40 -6.13 15.09 -26.00
CA ALA A 40 -5.29 14.53 -27.07
C ALA A 40 -6.11 13.97 -28.24
N LEU A 41 -7.42 13.78 -28.03
CA LEU A 41 -8.34 13.25 -29.04
C LEU A 41 -8.91 14.36 -29.96
N LEU A 42 -8.86 15.60 -29.49
CA LEU A 42 -9.44 16.76 -30.18
C LEU A 42 -8.33 17.59 -30.81
N GLU A 43 -8.46 17.86 -32.11
CA GLU A 43 -7.63 18.86 -32.79
C GLU A 43 -8.07 20.26 -32.32
N ASP A 44 -7.13 21.21 -32.25
CA ASP A 44 -7.38 22.58 -31.76
C ASP A 44 -8.59 23.21 -32.50
N ASN A 45 -9.72 23.35 -31.77
CA ASN A 45 -11.06 23.82 -32.19
C ASN A 45 -12.13 22.80 -32.63
N GLU A 46 -11.93 21.48 -32.49
CA GLU A 46 -13.02 20.52 -32.76
C GLU A 46 -14.01 20.40 -31.57
N ALA A 47 -15.30 20.66 -31.79
CA ALA A 47 -16.34 20.41 -30.79
C ALA A 47 -16.67 18.91 -30.71
N ILE A 48 -16.66 18.29 -29.52
CA ILE A 48 -16.95 16.85 -29.36
C ILE A 48 -18.36 16.50 -29.88
N VAL A 49 -19.32 17.39 -29.61
CA VAL A 49 -20.73 17.28 -29.97
C VAL A 49 -21.16 18.67 -30.42
N GLU A 50 -21.84 18.78 -31.56
CA GLU A 50 -22.51 20.03 -31.93
C GLU A 50 -23.59 20.34 -30.89
N ARG A 51 -23.67 21.59 -30.42
CA ARG A 51 -24.69 21.97 -29.43
C ARG A 51 -26.07 21.90 -30.06
N ILE A 52 -26.72 20.75 -29.91
CA ILE A 52 -28.14 20.57 -30.19
C ILE A 52 -28.92 21.24 -29.06
N GLU A 53 -29.88 22.08 -29.42
CA GLU A 53 -30.87 22.67 -28.51
C GLU A 53 -32.25 22.11 -28.90
N PRO A 54 -33.12 21.75 -27.94
CA PRO A 54 -33.04 21.93 -26.48
C PRO A 54 -32.17 20.90 -25.74
N ARG A 55 -31.70 21.26 -24.54
CA ARG A 55 -30.85 20.42 -23.65
C ARG A 55 -31.37 18.99 -23.45
N ASP A 56 -32.67 18.82 -23.20
CA ASP A 56 -33.24 17.49 -22.92
C ASP A 56 -33.14 16.56 -24.13
N LEU A 57 -33.34 17.11 -25.34
CA LEU A 57 -33.16 16.37 -26.58
C LEU A 57 -31.69 16.01 -26.78
N ARG A 58 -30.76 16.92 -26.46
CA ARG A 58 -29.31 16.63 -26.52
C ARG A 58 -28.91 15.49 -25.58
N GLU A 59 -29.42 15.47 -24.35
CA GLU A 59 -29.12 14.41 -23.38
C GLU A 59 -29.68 13.05 -23.85
N LEU A 60 -30.92 13.02 -24.36
CA LEU A 60 -31.55 11.80 -24.90
C LEU A 60 -30.83 11.29 -26.15
N THR A 61 -30.50 12.18 -27.09
CA THR A 61 -29.79 11.85 -28.32
C THR A 61 -28.37 11.35 -28.00
N ALA A 62 -27.69 11.92 -27.02
CA ALA A 62 -26.37 11.44 -26.57
C ALA A 62 -26.47 10.04 -25.94
N GLU A 63 -27.50 9.78 -25.14
CA GLU A 63 -27.74 8.45 -24.57
C GLU A 63 -28.02 7.40 -25.67
N SER A 64 -28.95 7.70 -26.59
CA SER A 64 -29.30 6.80 -27.70
C SER A 64 -28.09 6.51 -28.59
N SER A 65 -27.29 7.54 -28.91
CA SER A 65 -26.08 7.41 -29.73
C SER A 65 -24.97 6.62 -29.03
N ALA A 66 -24.82 6.75 -27.71
CA ALA A 66 -23.86 5.95 -26.96
C ALA A 66 -24.29 4.47 -26.91
N LYS A 67 -25.59 4.21 -26.69
CA LYS A 67 -26.17 2.85 -26.67
C LYS A 67 -26.08 2.14 -28.02
N SER A 68 -26.31 2.86 -29.11
CA SER A 68 -26.21 2.29 -30.47
C SER A 68 -24.80 1.82 -30.81
N ILE A 69 -23.76 2.37 -30.18
CA ILE A 69 -22.36 1.92 -30.29
C ILE A 69 -22.06 0.81 -29.28
N LEU A 70 -22.57 0.92 -28.05
CA LEU A 70 -22.30 -0.01 -26.97
C LEU A 70 -22.87 -1.42 -27.24
N TYR A 71 -24.14 -1.53 -27.63
CA TYR A 71 -24.81 -2.83 -27.77
C TYR A 71 -24.20 -3.74 -28.86
N PRO A 72 -23.79 -3.24 -30.05
CA PRO A 72 -23.06 -4.06 -31.01
C PRO A 72 -21.73 -4.59 -30.47
N ILE A 73 -21.01 -3.82 -29.66
CA ILE A 73 -19.72 -4.26 -29.10
C ILE A 73 -19.94 -5.31 -28.01
N LEU A 74 -20.89 -5.09 -27.10
CA LEU A 74 -21.23 -6.06 -26.04
C LEU A 74 -21.75 -7.40 -26.57
N SER A 75 -22.43 -7.39 -27.73
CA SER A 75 -22.93 -8.62 -28.36
C SER A 75 -21.88 -9.37 -29.18
N SER A 76 -20.82 -8.71 -29.64
CA SER A 76 -19.85 -9.28 -30.58
C SER A 76 -18.49 -9.63 -29.97
N ALA A 77 -18.08 -8.97 -28.87
CA ALA A 77 -16.75 -9.14 -28.28
C ALA A 77 -16.84 -9.59 -26.82
N ARG A 78 -15.93 -10.50 -26.41
CA ARG A 78 -15.70 -10.82 -24.99
C ARG A 78 -14.75 -9.81 -24.37
N ILE A 79 -14.76 -9.68 -23.04
CA ILE A 79 -13.88 -8.73 -22.34
C ILE A 79 -12.39 -9.00 -22.57
N SER A 80 -12.03 -10.26 -22.85
CA SER A 80 -10.66 -10.67 -23.17
C SER A 80 -10.20 -10.27 -24.56
N ASP A 81 -11.13 -9.86 -25.43
CA ASP A 81 -10.82 -9.49 -26.81
C ASP A 81 -10.27 -8.06 -26.86
N PRO A 82 -9.19 -7.80 -27.64
CA PRO A 82 -8.63 -6.46 -27.81
C PRO A 82 -9.64 -5.40 -28.30
N SER A 83 -10.72 -5.82 -28.97
CA SER A 83 -11.78 -4.93 -29.44
C SER A 83 -12.66 -4.37 -28.31
N PHE A 84 -12.70 -5.02 -27.14
CA PHE A 84 -13.51 -4.57 -26.00
C PHE A 84 -13.04 -3.23 -25.43
N VAL A 85 -11.80 -2.83 -25.75
CA VAL A 85 -11.21 -1.54 -25.38
C VAL A 85 -12.05 -0.35 -25.85
N ASP A 86 -12.80 -0.53 -26.93
CA ASP A 86 -13.72 0.49 -27.43
C ASP A 86 -14.83 0.84 -26.42
N VAL A 87 -15.25 -0.12 -25.59
CA VAL A 87 -16.20 0.15 -24.50
C VAL A 87 -15.57 1.11 -23.49
N TRP A 88 -14.33 0.86 -23.07
CA TRP A 88 -13.61 1.74 -22.13
C TRP A 88 -13.35 3.13 -22.71
N ASN A 89 -12.95 3.18 -23.99
CA ASN A 89 -12.75 4.44 -24.70
C ASN A 89 -14.05 5.22 -24.85
N LEU A 90 -15.17 4.55 -25.15
CA LEU A 90 -16.49 5.17 -25.23
C LEU A 90 -16.90 5.76 -23.89
N LEU A 91 -16.74 5.02 -22.79
CA LEU A 91 -17.06 5.52 -21.44
C LEU A 91 -16.19 6.72 -21.05
N ASP A 92 -14.88 6.71 -21.36
CA ASP A 92 -13.99 7.85 -21.13
C ASP A 92 -14.41 9.08 -21.98
N ILE A 93 -14.78 8.89 -23.25
CA ILE A 93 -15.28 9.97 -24.12
C ILE A 93 -16.57 10.57 -23.57
N VAL A 94 -17.53 9.72 -23.16
CA VAL A 94 -18.80 10.17 -22.57
C VAL A 94 -18.55 10.91 -21.25
N GLN A 95 -17.55 10.51 -20.46
CA GLN A 95 -17.16 11.25 -19.25
C GLN A 95 -16.66 12.66 -19.59
N GLY A 96 -15.86 12.84 -20.65
CA GLY A 96 -15.48 14.19 -21.09
C GLY A 96 -16.60 15.02 -21.66
N CYS A 97 -17.58 14.38 -22.29
CA CYS A 97 -18.81 15.06 -22.70
C CYS A 97 -19.58 15.56 -21.47
N ALA A 98 -19.67 14.73 -20.42
CA ALA A 98 -20.32 15.10 -19.16
C ALA A 98 -19.59 16.25 -18.46
N ASP A 99 -18.26 16.19 -18.37
CA ASP A 99 -17.44 17.25 -17.75
C ASP A 99 -17.55 18.61 -18.45
N ARG A 100 -18.04 18.63 -19.70
CA ARG A 100 -18.26 19.84 -20.52
C ARG A 100 -19.74 20.21 -20.65
N ASP A 101 -20.61 19.62 -19.82
CA ASP A 101 -22.08 19.81 -19.82
C ASP A 101 -22.76 19.49 -21.18
N LEU A 102 -22.15 18.62 -21.99
CA LEU A 102 -22.70 18.20 -23.28
C LEU A 102 -23.73 17.07 -23.13
N CYS A 103 -23.58 16.22 -22.11
CA CYS A 103 -24.51 15.13 -21.79
C CYS A 103 -24.81 15.08 -20.28
N SER A 104 -25.76 14.23 -19.90
CA SER A 104 -26.11 14.04 -18.49
C SER A 104 -24.92 13.52 -17.67
N ASN A 105 -24.71 14.09 -16.49
CA ASN A 105 -23.60 13.76 -15.60
C ASN A 105 -23.62 12.30 -15.10
N GLN A 106 -24.77 11.62 -15.16
CA GLN A 106 -24.92 10.24 -14.73
C GLN A 106 -24.80 9.23 -15.87
N LEU A 107 -24.70 9.68 -17.14
CA LEU A 107 -24.76 8.80 -18.31
C LEU A 107 -23.66 7.74 -18.30
N VAL A 108 -22.43 8.08 -17.90
CA VAL A 108 -21.32 7.12 -17.78
C VAL A 108 -21.65 6.00 -16.78
N LEU A 109 -22.28 6.34 -15.66
CA LEU A 109 -22.68 5.36 -14.65
C LEU A 109 -23.82 4.46 -15.14
N LEU A 110 -24.77 5.00 -15.90
CA LEU A 110 -25.86 4.22 -16.51
C LEU A 110 -25.31 3.24 -17.55
N LEU A 111 -24.40 3.68 -18.41
CA LEU A 111 -23.77 2.80 -19.39
C LEU A 111 -22.88 1.75 -18.71
N ALA A 112 -22.15 2.12 -17.65
CA ALA A 112 -21.36 1.15 -16.89
C ALA A 112 -22.22 0.12 -16.14
N GLU A 113 -23.41 0.50 -15.67
CA GLU A 113 -24.41 -0.43 -15.13
C GLU A 113 -24.84 -1.45 -16.19
N GLU A 114 -25.20 -0.99 -17.39
CA GLU A 114 -25.57 -1.88 -18.50
C GLU A 114 -24.41 -2.82 -18.91
N VAL A 115 -23.17 -2.33 -18.91
CA VAL A 115 -21.98 -3.17 -19.13
C VAL A 115 -21.89 -4.25 -18.05
N LEU A 116 -21.95 -3.89 -16.76
CA LEU A 116 -21.86 -4.87 -15.67
C LEU A 116 -22.99 -5.91 -15.71
N ASP A 117 -24.21 -5.49 -16.06
CA ASP A 117 -25.37 -6.39 -16.16
C ASP A 117 -25.26 -7.37 -17.33
N SER A 118 -24.60 -6.97 -18.41
CA SER A 118 -24.37 -7.81 -19.59
C SER A 118 -23.23 -8.83 -19.43
N LEU A 119 -22.35 -8.64 -18.45
CA LEU A 119 -21.13 -9.42 -18.27
C LEU A 119 -21.31 -10.60 -17.31
N SER A 120 -20.45 -11.62 -17.47
CA SER A 120 -20.34 -12.73 -16.51
C SER A 120 -19.71 -12.26 -15.19
N ILE A 121 -19.85 -13.05 -14.11
CA ILE A 121 -19.24 -12.70 -12.82
C ILE A 121 -17.72 -12.52 -12.95
N ALA A 122 -17.03 -13.43 -13.63
CA ALA A 122 -15.58 -13.34 -13.84
C ALA A 122 -15.17 -12.06 -14.59
N ASP A 123 -15.94 -11.68 -15.62
CA ASP A 123 -15.67 -10.47 -16.41
C ASP A 123 -15.98 -9.19 -15.63
N CYS A 124 -16.95 -9.23 -14.71
CA CYS A 124 -17.24 -8.12 -13.81
C CYS A 124 -16.02 -7.74 -12.96
N HIS A 125 -15.10 -8.65 -12.61
CA HIS A 125 -13.87 -8.29 -11.89
C HIS A 125 -13.01 -7.32 -12.71
N VAL A 126 -12.91 -7.53 -14.02
CA VAL A 126 -12.13 -6.69 -14.93
C VAL A 126 -12.85 -5.38 -15.17
N ALA A 127 -14.16 -5.42 -15.45
CA ALA A 127 -14.97 -4.23 -15.64
C ALA A 127 -14.98 -3.32 -14.40
N PHE A 128 -14.97 -3.90 -13.21
CA PHE A 128 -14.95 -3.14 -11.96
C PHE A 128 -13.62 -2.38 -11.76
N ASN A 129 -12.51 -2.85 -12.31
CA ASN A 129 -11.23 -2.12 -12.29
C ASN A 129 -11.35 -0.75 -12.97
N TYR A 130 -12.16 -0.63 -14.03
CA TYR A 130 -12.44 0.64 -14.70
C TYR A 130 -13.16 1.62 -13.78
N LEU A 131 -14.19 1.15 -13.04
CA LEU A 131 -14.91 1.98 -12.08
C LEU A 131 -13.99 2.45 -10.95
N GLU A 132 -13.14 1.56 -10.42
CA GLU A 132 -12.16 1.90 -9.39
C GLU A 132 -11.13 2.94 -9.88
N SER A 133 -10.62 2.80 -11.10
CA SER A 133 -9.60 3.72 -11.65
C SER A 133 -10.17 5.09 -12.00
N ARG A 134 -11.42 5.16 -12.49
CA ARG A 134 -12.09 6.40 -12.90
C ARG A 134 -12.97 7.03 -11.83
N ARG A 135 -13.06 6.43 -10.63
CA ARG A 135 -13.89 6.90 -9.50
C ARG A 135 -13.82 8.40 -9.28
N GLU A 136 -12.61 8.96 -9.18
CA GLU A 136 -12.45 10.39 -8.87
C GLU A 136 -12.97 11.30 -9.98
N ALA A 137 -12.76 10.93 -11.25
CA ALA A 137 -13.26 11.70 -12.39
C ALA A 137 -14.79 11.67 -12.45
N ILE A 138 -15.39 10.48 -12.35
CA ILE A 138 -16.85 10.29 -12.39
C ILE A 138 -17.55 11.07 -11.27
N LEU A 139 -16.95 11.10 -10.07
CA LEU A 139 -17.47 11.82 -8.91
C LEU A 139 -17.19 13.33 -8.93
N SER A 140 -16.21 13.81 -9.70
CA SER A 140 -15.76 15.21 -9.69
C SER A 140 -16.68 16.20 -10.43
N GLY A 141 -17.67 15.74 -11.19
CA GLY A 141 -18.60 16.60 -11.93
C GLY A 141 -19.80 17.10 -11.11
N GLY A 142 -19.88 18.42 -10.89
CA GLY A 142 -21.10 19.19 -10.59
C GLY A 142 -21.67 19.11 -9.17
N THR A 143 -21.42 20.13 -8.34
CA THR A 143 -21.93 20.33 -6.96
C THR A 143 -23.45 20.44 -6.81
N GLY A 144 -24.24 20.32 -7.90
CA GLY A 144 -25.69 20.49 -7.90
C GLY A 144 -26.52 19.22 -8.14
N THR A 145 -25.92 18.08 -8.49
CA THR A 145 -26.64 16.83 -8.88
C THR A 145 -26.09 15.57 -8.21
N THR A 146 -25.37 15.71 -7.09
CA THR A 146 -24.68 14.59 -6.40
C THR A 146 -25.62 13.43 -6.04
N GLY A 147 -26.89 13.73 -5.72
CA GLY A 147 -27.88 12.71 -5.35
C GLY A 147 -28.24 11.72 -6.47
N SER A 148 -28.15 12.10 -7.75
CA SER A 148 -28.54 11.18 -8.84
C SER A 148 -27.46 10.15 -9.15
N LYS A 149 -26.18 10.56 -9.19
CA LYS A 149 -25.02 9.66 -9.31
C LYS A 149 -24.96 8.65 -8.18
N GLU A 150 -25.16 9.14 -6.96
CA GLU A 150 -25.19 8.35 -5.73
C GLU A 150 -26.23 7.22 -5.79
N MET A 151 -27.44 7.51 -6.27
CA MET A 151 -28.50 6.50 -6.39
C MET A 151 -28.20 5.46 -7.47
N VAL A 152 -27.59 5.85 -8.59
CA VAL A 152 -27.15 4.89 -9.62
C VAL A 152 -26.06 3.98 -9.05
N ILE A 153 -25.04 4.53 -8.41
CA ILE A 153 -23.96 3.73 -7.77
C ILE A 153 -24.53 2.76 -6.72
N LEU A 154 -25.44 3.21 -5.85
CA LEU A 154 -26.11 2.34 -4.86
C LEU A 154 -26.84 1.20 -5.56
N ARG A 155 -27.61 1.49 -6.61
CA ARG A 155 -28.39 0.48 -7.35
C ARG A 155 -27.47 -0.54 -8.01
N THR A 156 -26.50 -0.09 -8.80
CA THR A 156 -25.56 -0.96 -9.52
C THR A 156 -24.77 -1.85 -8.56
N CYS A 157 -24.23 -1.29 -7.47
CA CYS A 157 -23.47 -2.07 -6.51
C CYS A 157 -24.33 -3.07 -5.73
N ASN A 158 -25.56 -2.70 -5.36
CA ASN A 158 -26.48 -3.63 -4.69
C ASN A 158 -26.92 -4.77 -5.60
N GLU A 159 -27.15 -4.50 -6.89
CA GLU A 159 -27.50 -5.55 -7.85
C GLU A 159 -26.32 -6.48 -8.10
N LEU A 160 -25.10 -5.94 -8.22
CA LEU A 160 -23.88 -6.75 -8.29
C LEU A 160 -23.73 -7.63 -7.03
N LEU A 161 -23.93 -7.07 -5.83
CA LEU A 161 -23.88 -7.83 -4.57
C LEU A 161 -24.99 -8.90 -4.44
N ARG A 162 -26.11 -8.79 -5.16
CA ARG A 162 -27.13 -9.84 -5.23
C ARG A 162 -26.74 -10.97 -6.18
N ARG A 163 -26.03 -10.64 -7.26
CA ARG A 163 -25.52 -11.61 -8.24
C ARG A 163 -24.32 -12.39 -7.71
N LEU A 164 -23.53 -11.80 -6.82
CA LEU A 164 -22.34 -12.42 -6.23
C LEU A 164 -22.69 -13.41 -5.11
N SER A 165 -22.00 -14.56 -5.12
CA SER A 165 -22.01 -15.49 -4.01
C SER A 165 -21.08 -15.01 -2.91
N ARG A 166 -21.63 -14.74 -1.72
CA ARG A 166 -20.83 -14.32 -0.54
C ARG A 166 -19.88 -15.41 -0.03
N ALA A 167 -20.08 -16.66 -0.42
CA ALA A 167 -19.25 -17.79 -0.03
C ALA A 167 -18.08 -18.02 -0.98
N GLU A 168 -18.27 -17.81 -2.28
CA GLU A 168 -17.26 -18.07 -3.30
C GLU A 168 -16.39 -16.82 -3.58
N ASP A 169 -16.98 -15.62 -3.55
CA ASP A 169 -16.29 -14.37 -3.92
C ASP A 169 -16.27 -13.31 -2.79
N PRO A 170 -15.80 -13.62 -1.56
CA PRO A 170 -15.80 -12.65 -0.46
C PRO A 170 -14.88 -11.45 -0.73
N VAL A 171 -13.77 -11.66 -1.43
CA VAL A 171 -12.80 -10.60 -1.78
C VAL A 171 -13.44 -9.58 -2.72
N PHE A 172 -14.15 -10.04 -3.75
CA PHE A 172 -14.80 -9.14 -4.71
C PHE A 172 -15.99 -8.41 -4.09
N CYS A 173 -16.80 -9.09 -3.27
CA CYS A 173 -17.82 -8.42 -2.45
C CYS A 173 -17.21 -7.29 -1.60
N GLY A 174 -16.04 -7.54 -0.99
CA GLY A 174 -15.28 -6.55 -0.23
C GLY A 174 -14.85 -5.34 -1.07
N ARG A 175 -14.34 -5.58 -2.29
CA ARG A 175 -13.98 -4.50 -3.24
C ARG A 175 -15.19 -3.64 -3.61
N VAL A 176 -16.33 -4.27 -3.89
CA VAL A 176 -17.59 -3.55 -4.18
C VAL A 176 -18.02 -2.68 -3.00
N TYR A 177 -17.96 -3.19 -1.77
CA TYR A 177 -18.24 -2.39 -0.57
C TYR A 177 -17.24 -1.23 -0.40
N VAL A 178 -15.95 -1.45 -0.62
CA VAL A 178 -14.92 -0.38 -0.53
C VAL A 178 -15.20 0.72 -1.55
N PHE A 179 -15.49 0.36 -2.80
CA PHE A 179 -15.88 1.32 -3.83
C PHE A 179 -17.13 2.11 -3.45
N LEU A 180 -18.14 1.42 -2.89
CA LEU A 180 -19.36 2.05 -2.35
C LEU A 180 -18.98 3.10 -1.30
N PHE A 181 -18.25 2.72 -0.26
CA PHE A 181 -17.87 3.63 0.83
C PHE A 181 -16.98 4.80 0.39
N GLN A 182 -16.15 4.61 -0.63
CA GLN A 182 -15.34 5.69 -1.19
C GLN A 182 -16.16 6.67 -2.05
N SER A 183 -17.29 6.21 -2.57
CA SER A 183 -18.18 7.02 -3.42
C SER A 183 -19.11 7.93 -2.61
N PHE A 184 -19.45 7.55 -1.37
CA PHE A 184 -20.27 8.39 -0.47
C PHE A 184 -19.40 9.15 0.52
N PRO A 185 -19.58 10.47 0.69
CA PRO A 185 -18.98 11.19 1.81
C PRO A 185 -19.40 10.59 3.16
N LEU A 186 -18.49 10.55 4.14
CA LEU A 186 -18.73 9.91 5.44
C LEU A 186 -19.94 10.44 6.22
N GLY A 187 -20.38 11.68 5.95
CA GLY A 187 -21.57 12.29 6.57
C GLY A 187 -22.86 12.09 5.78
N HIS A 188 -22.85 11.33 4.68
CA HIS A 188 -24.05 11.09 3.87
C HIS A 188 -25.01 10.14 4.59
N LYS A 189 -26.32 10.43 4.57
CA LYS A 189 -27.31 9.63 5.32
C LYS A 189 -27.36 8.16 4.87
N GLY A 190 -27.02 7.90 3.60
CA GLY A 190 -27.00 6.55 3.02
C GLY A 190 -25.74 5.73 3.36
N SER A 191 -24.66 6.35 3.83
CA SER A 191 -23.41 5.65 4.18
C SER A 191 -23.30 5.29 5.65
N VAL A 192 -24.22 5.77 6.49
CA VAL A 192 -24.20 5.53 7.94
C VAL A 192 -25.53 4.91 8.37
N ASN A 193 -25.46 3.88 9.21
CA ASN A 193 -26.65 3.25 9.80
C ASN A 193 -27.26 4.14 10.89
N LEU A 194 -27.93 5.24 10.53
CA LEU A 194 -28.52 6.22 11.47
C LEU A 194 -29.60 5.62 12.38
N ARG A 195 -30.25 4.54 11.95
CA ARG A 195 -31.24 3.81 12.75
C ARG A 195 -30.59 2.96 13.85
N GLY A 196 -29.32 2.62 13.70
CA GLY A 196 -28.59 1.78 14.65
C GLY A 196 -29.09 0.34 14.67
N GLU A 197 -29.69 -0.13 13.57
CA GLU A 197 -30.22 -1.49 13.48
C GLU A 197 -29.07 -2.50 13.46
N PHE A 198 -29.23 -3.57 14.22
CA PHE A 198 -28.29 -4.67 14.26
C PHE A 198 -28.46 -5.55 13.03
N HIS A 199 -27.36 -6.07 12.49
CA HIS A 199 -27.38 -6.93 11.32
C HIS A 199 -27.73 -8.38 11.72
N VAL A 200 -29.03 -8.62 11.99
CA VAL A 200 -29.55 -9.93 12.47
C VAL A 200 -29.48 -11.03 11.39
N GLY A 201 -29.31 -10.67 10.11
CA GLY A 201 -29.24 -11.64 9.02
C GLY A 201 -27.98 -12.52 8.99
N ASN A 202 -26.93 -12.18 9.76
CA ASN A 202 -25.73 -13.02 9.85
C ASN A 202 -25.85 -13.99 11.04
N VAL A 203 -26.63 -15.05 10.85
CA VAL A 203 -26.87 -16.06 11.89
C VAL A 203 -25.74 -17.08 11.90
N THR A 204 -25.26 -17.40 13.10
CA THR A 204 -24.29 -18.50 13.33
C THR A 204 -25.07 -19.77 13.61
N THR A 205 -25.01 -20.73 12.70
CA THR A 205 -25.70 -22.03 12.81
C THR A 205 -24.78 -23.04 13.51
N PHE A 206 -25.32 -23.78 14.48
CA PHE A 206 -24.58 -24.79 15.24
C PHE A 206 -25.49 -25.98 15.58
N GLU A 207 -24.90 -27.08 16.03
CA GLU A 207 -25.60 -28.35 16.26
C GLU A 207 -26.27 -28.41 17.65
N ASP A 208 -27.56 -28.12 17.72
CA ASP A 208 -28.36 -28.24 18.96
C ASP A 208 -28.93 -29.66 19.14
N TRP A 209 -28.09 -30.67 19.43
CA TRP A 209 -28.60 -32.05 19.55
C TRP A 209 -28.77 -32.59 20.99
N ILE A 210 -28.69 -31.77 22.05
CA ILE A 210 -28.93 -32.26 23.43
C ILE A 210 -30.44 -32.42 23.79
N VAL A 211 -31.28 -32.84 22.83
CA VAL A 211 -32.65 -33.30 23.14
C VAL A 211 -32.98 -34.65 22.48
N SER A 212 -32.20 -35.15 21.52
CA SER A 212 -32.55 -36.37 20.78
C SER A 212 -31.74 -37.62 21.13
N GLU A 213 -31.01 -37.64 22.24
CA GLU A 213 -30.22 -38.83 22.62
C GLU A 213 -31.03 -39.90 23.41
N GLN A 214 -32.37 -39.83 23.39
CA GLN A 214 -33.25 -40.89 23.90
C GLN A 214 -34.32 -41.39 22.91
N ALA A 215 -34.35 -40.89 21.68
CA ALA A 215 -35.26 -41.38 20.66
C ALA A 215 -34.68 -41.07 19.28
N ASP A 216 -33.89 -42.00 18.73
CA ASP A 216 -33.85 -42.35 17.31
C ASP A 216 -32.67 -43.28 17.06
N ASP A 217 -32.74 -44.46 17.66
CA ASP A 217 -32.24 -45.65 16.99
C ASP A 217 -33.50 -46.31 16.40
N LEU A 218 -33.54 -46.40 15.06
CA LEU A 218 -34.60 -46.92 14.18
C LEU A 218 -35.60 -45.89 13.61
N VAL A 219 -35.35 -45.48 12.35
CA VAL A 219 -36.18 -45.71 11.14
C VAL A 219 -36.11 -44.52 10.18
N MET A 220 -35.55 -44.78 8.99
CA MET A 220 -35.64 -43.95 7.80
C MET A 220 -37.01 -44.10 7.10
N GLU A 221 -37.43 -42.97 6.53
CA GLU A 221 -38.35 -42.76 5.39
C GLU A 221 -39.88 -42.83 5.53
N ASP A 222 -40.46 -41.72 5.04
CA ASP A 222 -41.76 -41.47 4.39
C ASP A 222 -43.04 -41.20 5.21
N ALA A 223 -43.50 -39.94 5.09
CA ALA A 223 -44.87 -39.47 5.28
C ALA A 223 -45.77 -39.88 4.08
N PRO A 224 -47.13 -39.74 4.10
CA PRO A 224 -47.95 -38.93 5.01
C PRO A 224 -49.33 -39.50 5.44
N ASN A 225 -49.95 -38.74 6.37
CA ASN A 225 -51.37 -38.33 6.39
C ASN A 225 -52.35 -38.93 7.43
N ALA A 226 -52.95 -37.98 8.17
CA ALA A 226 -54.29 -37.90 8.76
C ALA A 226 -54.84 -38.98 9.72
N GLY A 227 -55.17 -38.53 10.94
CA GLY A 227 -56.53 -38.71 11.46
C GLY A 227 -56.71 -39.62 12.70
N GLN A 228 -56.73 -38.96 13.87
CA GLN A 228 -57.74 -39.11 14.93
C GLN A 228 -57.95 -40.44 15.71
N ILE A 229 -57.92 -40.28 17.05
CA ILE A 229 -58.86 -40.80 18.08
C ILE A 229 -58.41 -41.97 19.00
N GLU A 230 -58.39 -41.61 20.29
CA GLU A 230 -58.72 -42.34 21.54
C GLU A 230 -57.83 -43.42 22.17
N SER A 231 -57.41 -43.08 23.41
CA SER A 231 -57.59 -43.80 24.69
C SER A 231 -57.52 -45.33 24.71
N VAL A 232 -56.71 -45.89 25.63
CA VAL A 232 -57.18 -46.59 26.85
C VAL A 232 -56.00 -47.15 27.67
N LYS A 233 -56.03 -46.79 28.96
CA LYS A 233 -55.57 -47.46 30.20
C LYS A 233 -54.70 -48.73 30.17
N GLY A 234 -53.80 -48.73 31.17
CA GLY A 234 -53.51 -49.87 32.06
C GLY A 234 -52.10 -50.43 31.87
N GLY A 235 -51.29 -50.72 32.89
CA GLY A 235 -51.48 -50.68 34.33
C GLY A 235 -50.14 -51.05 35.00
N VAL A 236 -49.92 -50.41 36.15
CA VAL A 236 -49.06 -50.70 37.30
C VAL A 236 -48.27 -52.02 37.28
N LYS A 237 -46.96 -51.94 37.56
CA LYS A 237 -46.34 -52.68 38.68
C LYS A 237 -45.07 -52.01 39.17
N ALA A 238 -45.17 -51.52 40.41
CA ALA A 238 -44.07 -51.14 41.26
C ALA A 238 -43.36 -52.39 41.80
N GLU A 239 -42.05 -52.30 42.00
CA GLU A 239 -41.39 -53.05 43.05
C GLU A 239 -40.32 -52.16 43.70
N GLU A 240 -40.57 -51.87 44.98
CA GLU A 240 -39.69 -51.13 45.87
C GLU A 240 -38.48 -51.99 46.25
N THR A 241 -37.31 -51.37 46.43
CA THR A 241 -36.44 -51.74 47.56
C THR A 241 -35.57 -50.57 47.99
N LYS A 242 -35.45 -50.46 49.32
CA LYS A 242 -35.07 -49.31 50.14
C LYS A 242 -33.53 -49.22 50.39
N PRO A 243 -33.04 -48.20 51.12
CA PRO A 243 -31.81 -47.47 50.83
C PRO A 243 -30.60 -47.94 51.65
N THR A 244 -29.42 -47.42 51.34
CA THR A 244 -28.30 -47.37 52.29
C THR A 244 -27.50 -46.09 52.07
N GLU A 245 -27.59 -45.19 53.05
CA GLU A 245 -26.65 -44.06 53.21
C GLU A 245 -25.31 -44.59 53.72
N SER A 246 -24.21 -44.08 53.18
CA SER A 246 -23.01 -43.84 53.99
C SER A 246 -22.28 -42.61 53.46
N ASP A 247 -22.09 -41.69 54.39
CA ASP A 247 -21.48 -40.37 54.29
C ASP A 247 -19.94 -40.49 54.15
N SER A 248 -19.36 -39.84 53.14
CA SER A 248 -17.96 -39.42 53.18
C SER A 248 -17.74 -38.19 52.29
N ARG A 249 -17.86 -37.03 52.94
CA ARG A 249 -17.58 -35.69 52.47
C ARG A 249 -16.07 -35.46 52.27
N VAL A 250 -15.56 -35.38 51.03
CA VAL A 250 -14.26 -34.75 50.70
C VAL A 250 -14.32 -34.03 49.34
N GLU A 251 -14.13 -32.70 49.43
CA GLU A 251 -13.62 -31.73 48.45
C GLU A 251 -14.40 -31.34 47.18
N LYS A 252 -15.02 -30.15 47.25
CA LYS A 252 -15.52 -29.35 46.13
C LYS A 252 -14.37 -28.90 45.22
N LYS A 253 -14.21 -29.55 44.06
CA LYS A 253 -13.65 -28.89 42.87
C LYS A 253 -14.72 -27.99 42.26
N PRO A 254 -14.38 -26.79 41.74
CA PRO A 254 -15.34 -25.95 41.03
C PRO A 254 -15.83 -26.72 39.79
N THR A 255 -17.14 -26.96 39.71
CA THR A 255 -17.80 -27.67 38.63
C THR A 255 -17.72 -26.85 37.34
N THR A 256 -16.68 -27.10 36.55
CA THR A 256 -16.60 -26.61 35.19
C THR A 256 -17.43 -27.56 34.31
N LEU A 257 -18.38 -27.03 33.54
CA LEU A 257 -19.30 -27.81 32.69
C LEU A 257 -18.53 -28.76 31.76
N ASP A 258 -19.04 -29.96 31.48
CA ASP A 258 -18.40 -30.84 30.51
C ASP A 258 -18.45 -30.24 29.09
N LEU A 259 -17.48 -30.55 28.22
CA LEU A 259 -17.36 -29.97 26.87
C LEU A 259 -18.64 -30.18 26.04
N ALA A 260 -19.30 -31.33 26.22
CA ALA A 260 -20.57 -31.64 25.58
C ALA A 260 -21.70 -30.69 26.00
N THR A 261 -21.76 -30.34 27.29
CA THR A 261 -22.76 -29.42 27.86
C THR A 261 -22.42 -27.96 27.64
N LEU A 262 -21.14 -27.62 27.50
CA LEU A 262 -20.67 -26.27 27.26
C LEU A 262 -20.94 -25.83 25.81
N TYR A 263 -20.84 -26.73 24.84
CA TYR A 263 -20.98 -26.40 23.42
C TYR A 263 -22.28 -25.61 23.08
N PRO A 264 -23.51 -26.07 23.42
CA PRO A 264 -24.72 -25.31 23.10
C PRO A 264 -24.83 -24.03 23.92
N VAL A 265 -24.40 -24.04 25.19
CA VAL A 265 -24.37 -22.86 26.05
C VAL A 265 -23.43 -21.79 25.47
N PHE A 266 -22.27 -22.19 24.97
CA PHE A 266 -21.28 -21.33 24.36
C PHE A 266 -21.81 -20.71 23.06
N TRP A 267 -22.36 -21.49 22.14
CA TRP A 267 -22.84 -20.95 20.87
C TRP A 267 -24.15 -20.16 20.99
N SER A 268 -24.93 -20.38 22.05
CA SER A 268 -26.05 -19.50 22.39
C SER A 268 -25.60 -18.06 22.68
N LEU A 269 -24.37 -17.84 23.20
CA LEU A 269 -23.82 -16.50 23.41
C LEU A 269 -23.74 -15.72 22.10
N GLN A 270 -23.50 -16.40 20.98
CA GLN A 270 -23.42 -15.76 19.67
C GLN A 270 -24.75 -15.14 19.24
N HIS A 271 -25.88 -15.69 19.70
CA HIS A 271 -27.20 -15.11 19.49
C HIS A 271 -27.34 -13.79 20.26
N SER A 272 -26.85 -13.76 21.51
CA SER A 272 -26.79 -12.55 22.33
C SER A 272 -25.85 -11.48 21.76
N PHE A 273 -24.69 -11.88 21.21
CA PHE A 273 -23.76 -10.95 20.56
C PHE A 273 -24.33 -10.36 19.26
N SER A 274 -25.10 -11.15 18.51
CA SER A 274 -25.68 -10.74 17.23
C SER A 274 -26.88 -9.79 17.39
N ASN A 275 -27.66 -9.95 18.47
CA ASN A 275 -28.83 -9.13 18.75
C ASN A 275 -28.86 -8.63 20.21
N PRO A 276 -28.09 -7.59 20.55
CA PRO A 276 -28.00 -7.04 21.90
C PRO A 276 -29.35 -6.65 22.55
N PRO A 277 -30.35 -6.11 21.81
CA PRO A 277 -31.67 -5.82 22.38
C PRO A 277 -32.39 -7.00 23.05
N GLN A 278 -32.07 -8.26 22.72
CA GLN A 278 -32.66 -9.41 23.41
C GLN A 278 -32.27 -9.50 24.88
N LEU A 279 -31.16 -8.87 25.26
CA LEU A 279 -30.66 -8.83 26.64
C LEU A 279 -31.44 -7.86 27.54
N PHE A 280 -32.43 -7.15 27.01
CA PHE A 280 -33.33 -6.33 27.80
C PHE A 280 -34.33 -7.19 28.61
N ASP A 281 -34.50 -8.46 28.21
CA ASP A 281 -35.28 -9.44 28.95
C ASP A 281 -34.45 -10.03 30.10
N ASN A 282 -34.98 -10.01 31.33
CA ASN A 282 -34.25 -10.44 32.53
C ASN A 282 -33.82 -11.92 32.48
N GLU A 283 -34.67 -12.80 31.94
CA GLU A 283 -34.36 -14.24 31.82
C GLU A 283 -33.21 -14.52 30.86
N LYS A 284 -33.24 -13.88 29.68
CA LYS A 284 -32.17 -14.01 28.67
C LYS A 284 -30.87 -13.37 29.17
N PHE A 285 -30.97 -12.30 29.96
CA PHE A 285 -29.82 -11.66 30.58
C PHE A 285 -29.13 -12.60 31.58
N LYS A 286 -29.88 -13.24 32.47
CA LYS A 286 -29.32 -14.22 33.42
C LYS A 286 -28.63 -15.39 32.72
N HIS A 287 -29.29 -15.95 31.71
CA HIS A 287 -28.69 -17.00 30.89
C HIS A 287 -27.38 -16.55 30.25
N PHE A 288 -27.32 -15.30 29.76
CA PHE A 288 -26.09 -14.72 29.22
C PHE A 288 -24.99 -14.55 30.30
N GLN A 289 -25.34 -14.11 31.52
CA GLN A 289 -24.39 -14.01 32.63
C GLN A 289 -23.76 -15.37 32.94
N ASP A 290 -24.60 -16.38 33.16
CA ASP A 290 -24.19 -17.74 33.51
C ASP A 290 -23.32 -18.36 32.39
N ALA A 291 -23.74 -18.20 31.14
CA ALA A 291 -23.02 -18.72 29.98
C ALA A 291 -21.65 -18.04 29.78
N LEU A 292 -21.54 -16.73 29.99
CA LEU A 292 -20.28 -15.99 29.86
C LEU A 292 -19.31 -16.34 30.98
N GLU A 293 -19.80 -16.47 32.22
CA GLU A 293 -18.99 -16.88 33.36
C GLU A 293 -18.49 -18.31 33.22
N ALA A 294 -19.34 -19.24 32.76
CA ALA A 294 -18.95 -20.61 32.46
C ALA A 294 -17.87 -20.68 31.36
N THR A 295 -18.03 -19.88 30.30
CA THR A 295 -17.04 -19.80 29.20
C THR A 295 -15.70 -19.24 29.70
N LEU A 296 -15.73 -18.19 30.51
CA LEU A 296 -14.51 -17.58 31.06
C LEU A 296 -13.80 -18.50 32.06
N ALA A 297 -14.56 -19.24 32.87
CA ALA A 297 -14.01 -20.25 33.77
C ALA A 297 -13.29 -21.36 32.98
N LYS A 298 -13.87 -21.78 31.85
CA LYS A 298 -13.27 -22.77 30.95
C LYS A 298 -12.04 -22.26 30.23
N PHE A 299 -12.02 -21.03 29.76
CA PHE A 299 -10.81 -20.43 29.18
C PHE A 299 -9.64 -20.36 30.16
N LYS A 300 -9.89 -20.19 31.47
CA LYS A 300 -8.84 -20.24 32.50
C LYS A 300 -8.31 -21.65 32.77
N GLU A 301 -9.11 -22.68 32.51
CA GLU A 301 -8.76 -24.08 32.73
C GLU A 301 -7.96 -24.67 31.55
N VAL A 302 -8.21 -24.20 30.33
CA VAL A 302 -7.58 -24.75 29.11
C VAL A 302 -6.20 -24.14 28.86
N ASP A 303 -5.22 -24.99 28.56
CA ASP A 303 -3.87 -24.58 28.18
C ASP A 303 -3.86 -23.77 26.88
N LYS A 304 -3.11 -22.65 26.89
CA LYS A 304 -3.01 -21.72 25.77
C LYS A 304 -2.08 -22.25 24.68
N VAL A 305 -2.62 -22.66 23.54
CA VAL A 305 -1.84 -23.00 22.34
C VAL A 305 -1.74 -21.76 21.45
N ILE A 306 -0.52 -21.27 21.25
CA ILE A 306 -0.26 -20.13 20.36
C ILE A 306 0.02 -20.71 18.97
N GLN A 307 -0.84 -20.41 17.99
CA GLN A 307 -0.56 -20.76 16.61
C GLN A 307 0.71 -20.04 16.14
N SER A 308 1.75 -20.80 15.79
CA SER A 308 3.09 -20.35 15.37
C SER A 308 3.13 -19.56 14.05
N GLY A 309 1.98 -19.24 13.46
CA GLY A 309 1.85 -18.62 12.13
C GLY A 309 2.41 -17.20 12.03
N GLU A 310 2.49 -16.46 13.15
CA GLU A 310 3.06 -15.10 13.15
C GLU A 310 4.59 -15.09 13.18
N SER A 311 5.25 -16.14 13.71
CA SER A 311 6.71 -16.18 13.79
C SER A 311 7.39 -16.49 12.45
N ALA A 312 6.70 -17.15 11.52
CA ALA A 312 7.22 -17.44 10.18
C ALA A 312 7.28 -16.20 9.27
N ARG A 313 6.48 -15.16 9.54
CA ARG A 313 6.37 -13.95 8.69
C ARG A 313 7.56 -12.98 8.82
N LYS A 314 8.47 -13.22 9.76
CA LYS A 314 9.71 -12.44 9.93
C LYS A 314 10.89 -12.98 9.12
N ALA A 315 10.78 -14.18 8.55
CA ALA A 315 11.77 -14.74 7.64
C ALA A 315 11.37 -14.39 6.20
N GLY A 316 11.99 -13.35 5.65
CA GLY A 316 11.64 -12.80 4.35
C GLY A 316 11.88 -13.76 3.17
N SER A 317 10.87 -13.90 2.33
CA SER A 317 11.02 -14.26 0.92
C SER A 317 10.09 -13.34 0.11
N PRO A 318 10.60 -12.62 -0.91
CA PRO A 318 9.75 -11.77 -1.75
C PRO A 318 9.04 -12.66 -2.76
N ALA A 319 7.86 -13.17 -2.39
CA ALA A 319 6.96 -13.78 -3.35
C ALA A 319 6.31 -12.68 -4.22
N THR A 320 6.15 -12.95 -5.50
CA THR A 320 5.41 -12.11 -6.45
C THR A 320 4.01 -11.81 -5.91
N ALA A 321 3.66 -10.53 -5.84
CA ALA A 321 2.51 -10.02 -5.10
C ALA A 321 1.13 -10.57 -5.51
N ASN A 322 1.01 -11.22 -6.68
CA ASN A 322 -0.25 -11.79 -7.17
C ASN A 322 -0.52 -13.21 -6.65
N ASP A 323 0.44 -14.14 -6.69
CA ASP A 323 0.21 -15.53 -6.25
C ASP A 323 0.03 -15.66 -4.72
N SER A 324 0.64 -14.74 -3.96
CA SER A 324 0.50 -14.69 -2.50
C SER A 324 -0.90 -14.30 -2.04
N TYR A 325 -1.71 -13.64 -2.89
CA TYR A 325 -3.02 -13.12 -2.50
C TYR A 325 -4.10 -14.20 -2.59
N ASP A 326 -4.06 -15.02 -3.65
CA ASP A 326 -5.00 -16.13 -3.84
C ASP A 326 -4.74 -17.28 -2.85
N GLU A 327 -3.48 -17.57 -2.52
CA GLU A 327 -3.15 -18.57 -1.50
C GLU A 327 -3.58 -18.11 -0.09
N PHE A 328 -3.43 -16.81 0.23
CA PHE A 328 -3.90 -16.22 1.49
C PHE A 328 -5.44 -16.19 1.58
N ALA A 329 -6.12 -15.87 0.48
CA ALA A 329 -7.59 -15.84 0.43
C ALA A 329 -8.18 -17.25 0.62
N ASN A 330 -7.54 -18.28 0.06
CA ASN A 330 -7.98 -19.67 0.19
C ASN A 330 -7.69 -20.29 1.57
N ALA A 331 -6.73 -19.75 2.33
CA ALA A 331 -6.39 -20.23 3.68
C ALA A 331 -7.15 -19.50 4.81
N PHE A 332 -7.92 -18.46 4.49
CA PHE A 332 -8.63 -17.65 5.49
C PHE A 332 -10.09 -18.07 5.60
N ASN A 333 -10.50 -18.53 6.79
CA ASN A 333 -11.90 -18.85 7.07
C ASN A 333 -12.63 -17.61 7.60
N PRO A 334 -13.60 -17.03 6.86
CA PRO A 334 -14.27 -15.80 7.26
C PRO A 334 -15.34 -16.00 8.35
N LYS A 335 -15.76 -17.23 8.63
CA LYS A 335 -16.79 -17.57 9.63
C LYS A 335 -16.26 -18.55 10.67
N TYR A 336 -16.90 -18.57 11.83
CA TYR A 336 -16.64 -19.55 12.88
C TYR A 336 -16.94 -20.98 12.40
N LEU A 337 -16.08 -21.92 12.78
CA LEU A 337 -16.27 -23.33 12.49
C LEU A 337 -17.04 -23.96 13.64
N THR A 338 -18.35 -24.01 13.51
CA THR A 338 -19.24 -24.43 14.61
C THR A 338 -19.26 -25.94 14.83
N SER A 339 -18.37 -26.75 14.27
CA SER A 339 -18.42 -28.21 14.49
C SER A 339 -18.03 -28.60 15.92
N ARG A 340 -18.75 -29.56 16.52
CA ARG A 340 -18.49 -30.03 17.89
C ARG A 340 -17.11 -30.69 18.06
N ASP A 341 -16.61 -31.38 17.04
CA ASP A 341 -15.32 -32.06 17.09
C ASP A 341 -14.13 -31.08 17.11
N LEU A 342 -14.26 -29.94 16.42
CA LEU A 342 -13.24 -28.89 16.42
C LEU A 342 -13.29 -28.02 17.68
N PHE A 343 -14.41 -27.98 18.40
CA PHE A 343 -14.60 -27.11 19.55
C PHE A 343 -13.49 -27.25 20.60
N LYS A 344 -12.99 -28.47 20.85
CA LYS A 344 -11.87 -28.69 21.78
C LYS A 344 -10.57 -28.02 21.31
N LEU A 345 -10.28 -28.08 20.01
CA LEU A 345 -9.09 -27.44 19.44
C LEU A 345 -9.25 -25.92 19.42
N GLU A 346 -10.43 -25.42 19.05
CA GLU A 346 -10.73 -23.98 19.04
C GLU A 346 -10.64 -23.37 20.45
N LEU A 347 -11.14 -24.07 21.47
CA LEU A 347 -11.03 -23.62 22.87
C LEU A 347 -9.58 -23.50 23.33
N SER A 348 -8.65 -24.26 22.75
CA SER A 348 -7.21 -24.16 23.07
C SER A 348 -6.49 -23.03 22.32
N ASP A 349 -7.09 -22.51 21.25
CA ASP A 349 -6.51 -21.46 20.42
C ASP A 349 -6.70 -20.08 21.07
N VAL A 350 -5.58 -19.41 21.33
CA VAL A 350 -5.55 -18.05 21.89
C VAL A 350 -6.25 -17.03 20.98
N ALA A 351 -6.16 -17.19 19.65
CA ALA A 351 -6.81 -16.27 18.72
C ALA A 351 -8.34 -16.36 18.83
N PHE A 352 -8.89 -17.58 18.84
CA PHE A 352 -10.31 -17.85 19.04
C PHE A 352 -10.83 -17.29 20.37
N GLN A 353 -10.13 -17.58 21.49
CA GLN A 353 -10.47 -17.04 22.80
C GLN A 353 -10.50 -15.50 22.79
N ARG A 354 -9.50 -14.86 22.18
CA ARG A 354 -9.44 -13.40 22.04
C ARG A 354 -10.63 -12.85 21.25
N HIS A 355 -11.04 -13.49 20.16
CA HIS A 355 -12.20 -13.05 19.37
C HIS A 355 -13.48 -13.01 20.20
N VAL A 356 -13.79 -14.09 20.93
CA VAL A 356 -15.00 -14.22 21.77
C VAL A 356 -14.98 -13.19 22.91
N LEU A 357 -13.83 -13.03 23.57
CA LEU A 357 -13.69 -12.08 24.67
C LEU A 357 -13.78 -10.63 24.21
N VAL A 358 -13.26 -10.29 23.03
CA VAL A 358 -13.41 -8.95 22.45
C VAL A 358 -14.87 -8.69 22.06
N GLN A 359 -15.60 -9.68 21.52
CA GLN A 359 -17.05 -9.55 21.30
C GLN A 359 -17.82 -9.29 22.60
N ALA A 360 -17.48 -10.03 23.67
CA ALA A 360 -18.05 -9.81 24.98
C ALA A 360 -17.75 -8.40 25.50
N LEU A 361 -16.51 -7.90 25.36
CA LEU A 361 -16.14 -6.54 25.74
C LEU A 361 -16.93 -5.46 24.97
N ILE A 362 -17.12 -5.63 23.66
CA ILE A 362 -17.92 -4.71 22.83
C ILE A 362 -19.37 -4.67 23.34
N LEU A 363 -19.97 -5.83 23.60
CA LEU A 363 -21.33 -5.94 24.12
C LEU A 363 -21.46 -5.34 25.53
N ILE A 364 -20.51 -5.63 26.42
CA ILE A 364 -20.50 -5.07 27.78
C ILE A 364 -20.35 -3.54 27.75
N ASP A 365 -19.45 -3.00 26.90
CA ASP A 365 -19.33 -1.55 26.74
C ASP A 365 -20.62 -0.93 26.21
N PHE A 366 -21.35 -1.60 25.31
CA PHE A 366 -22.69 -1.20 24.89
C PHE A 366 -23.68 -1.18 26.07
N LEU A 367 -23.75 -2.23 26.88
CA LEU A 367 -24.62 -2.28 28.07
C LEU A 367 -24.27 -1.17 29.09
N LEU A 368 -22.99 -0.86 29.26
CA LEU A 368 -22.52 0.23 30.12
C LEU A 368 -22.91 1.62 29.59
N THR A 369 -23.25 1.77 28.31
CA THR A 369 -23.85 3.02 27.78
C THR A 369 -25.33 3.19 28.17
N LEU A 370 -26.00 2.13 28.61
CA LEU A 370 -27.43 2.12 28.97
C LEU A 370 -27.69 2.33 30.47
N THR A 371 -26.64 2.60 31.25
CA THR A 371 -26.77 2.87 32.69
C THR A 371 -27.40 4.25 32.96
N GLY A 372 -28.03 4.42 34.12
CA GLY A 372 -28.63 5.72 34.49
C GLY A 372 -27.63 6.88 34.46
N THR A 373 -26.39 6.65 34.88
CA THR A 373 -25.30 7.65 34.86
C THR A 373 -24.76 7.94 33.46
N ALA A 374 -24.86 7.00 32.52
CA ALA A 374 -24.48 7.22 31.13
C ALA A 374 -25.55 8.00 30.36
N LYS A 375 -26.83 7.71 30.62
CA LYS A 375 -27.97 8.39 29.98
C LYS A 375 -28.12 9.86 30.36
N SER A 376 -27.71 10.25 31.57
CA SER A 376 -27.75 11.64 32.04
C SER A 376 -26.67 12.54 31.44
N LYS A 377 -25.77 11.99 30.59
CA LYS A 377 -24.73 12.79 29.95
C LYS A 377 -25.32 13.59 28.78
N PRO A 378 -24.83 14.81 28.53
CA PRO A 378 -25.44 15.74 27.57
C PRO A 378 -25.46 15.23 26.11
N HIS A 379 -24.53 14.34 25.74
CA HIS A 379 -24.50 13.73 24.41
C HIS A 379 -25.60 12.68 24.21
N TYR A 380 -26.05 12.00 25.27
CA TYR A 380 -27.13 11.01 25.18
C TYR A 380 -28.50 11.71 25.19
N GLU A 381 -28.67 12.76 26.00
CA GLU A 381 -29.91 13.55 26.04
C GLU A 381 -30.20 14.22 24.69
N ASN A 382 -29.18 14.75 24.03
CA ASN A 382 -29.29 15.39 22.72
C ASN A 382 -29.23 14.41 21.54
N ALA A 383 -29.09 13.10 21.80
CA ALA A 383 -28.94 12.07 20.77
C ALA A 383 -30.19 11.94 19.89
N GLN A 384 -29.98 11.35 18.70
CA GLN A 384 -31.05 10.93 17.80
C GLN A 384 -32.03 9.97 18.48
N GLN A 385 -33.33 10.13 18.22
CA GLN A 385 -34.38 9.30 18.83
C GLN A 385 -34.20 7.80 18.54
N SER A 386 -33.68 7.44 17.36
CA SER A 386 -33.39 6.05 16.97
C SER A 386 -32.32 5.38 17.83
N MET A 387 -31.42 6.15 18.45
CA MET A 387 -30.35 5.63 19.30
C MET A 387 -30.68 5.68 20.80
N LYS A 388 -31.86 6.20 21.16
CA LYS A 388 -32.32 6.23 22.56
C LYS A 388 -33.05 4.94 22.89
N TYR A 389 -32.44 4.13 23.74
CA TYR A 389 -33.07 2.93 24.26
C TYR A 389 -33.89 3.22 25.51
N ASN A 390 -35.10 2.65 25.56
CA ASN A 390 -36.01 2.75 26.72
C ASN A 390 -35.52 1.91 27.91
N PHE A 391 -34.70 0.89 27.67
CA PHE A 391 -34.15 0.01 28.69
C PHE A 391 -33.03 0.68 29.48
N THR A 392 -33.09 0.62 30.82
CA THR A 392 -32.03 1.09 31.71
C THR A 392 -31.52 -0.08 32.54
N LEU A 393 -30.19 -0.24 32.59
CA LEU A 393 -29.55 -1.32 33.35
C LEU A 393 -29.69 -1.06 34.86
N SER A 394 -30.07 -2.09 35.64
CA SER A 394 -30.13 -2.03 37.11
C SER A 394 -28.74 -1.93 37.72
N ASP A 395 -28.65 -1.35 38.92
CA ASP A 395 -27.36 -1.13 39.60
C ASP A 395 -26.59 -2.44 39.84
N GLU A 396 -27.27 -3.51 40.25
CA GLU A 396 -26.67 -4.86 40.39
C GLU A 396 -26.02 -5.35 39.09
N ASN A 397 -26.74 -5.19 37.96
CA ASN A 397 -26.23 -5.59 36.65
C ASN A 397 -25.10 -4.67 36.17
N THR A 398 -25.05 -3.41 36.62
CA THR A 398 -23.91 -2.51 36.35
C THR A 398 -22.64 -2.96 37.06
N GLU A 399 -22.75 -3.36 38.33
CA GLU A 399 -21.62 -3.87 39.11
C GLU A 399 -21.09 -5.17 38.51
N TRP A 400 -22.00 -6.08 38.14
CA TRP A 400 -21.64 -7.29 37.41
C TRP A 400 -20.90 -6.97 36.10
N ALA A 401 -21.44 -6.08 35.27
CA ALA A 401 -20.85 -5.68 33.99
C ALA A 401 -19.44 -5.08 34.15
N LEU A 402 -19.22 -4.27 35.19
CA LEU A 402 -17.89 -3.74 35.50
C LEU A 402 -16.95 -4.85 35.99
N GLY A 403 -17.43 -5.75 36.86
CA GLY A 403 -16.67 -6.90 37.36
C GLY A 403 -16.20 -7.82 36.24
N ILE A 404 -17.12 -8.28 35.38
CA ILE A 404 -16.79 -9.18 34.28
C ILE A 404 -15.87 -8.50 33.25
N LYS A 405 -16.04 -7.20 33.00
CA LYS A 405 -15.11 -6.42 32.15
C LYS A 405 -13.68 -6.43 32.70
N THR A 406 -13.50 -6.23 34.00
CA THR A 406 -12.15 -6.30 34.60
C THR A 406 -11.57 -7.71 34.57
N ALA A 407 -12.40 -8.74 34.76
CA ALA A 407 -11.97 -10.13 34.65
C ALA A 407 -11.47 -10.47 33.24
N ILE A 408 -12.20 -10.03 32.20
CA ILE A 408 -11.80 -10.21 30.80
C ILE A 408 -10.54 -9.40 30.47
N ALA A 409 -10.45 -8.15 30.95
CA ALA A 409 -9.28 -7.31 30.74
C ALA A 409 -8.00 -7.92 31.34
N ASN A 410 -8.08 -8.49 32.53
CA ASN A 410 -6.98 -9.20 33.17
C ASN A 410 -6.61 -10.45 32.36
N TYR A 411 -7.60 -11.25 31.96
CA TYR A 411 -7.37 -12.45 31.16
C TYR A 411 -6.67 -12.16 29.81
N LEU A 412 -7.07 -11.08 29.12
CA LEU A 412 -6.45 -10.68 27.86
C LEU A 412 -5.01 -10.17 28.02
N GLN A 413 -4.66 -9.64 29.19
CA GLN A 413 -3.30 -9.26 29.53
C GLN A 413 -2.42 -10.47 29.86
N ASP A 414 -3.01 -11.58 30.27
CA ASP A 414 -2.31 -12.82 30.60
C ASP A 414 -1.83 -13.54 29.33
N GLY A 415 -0.51 -13.53 29.08
CA GLY A 415 0.15 -14.25 27.99
C GLY A 415 1.21 -13.42 27.27
N PRO A 416 1.96 -14.04 26.33
CA PRO A 416 2.91 -13.31 25.50
C PRO A 416 2.16 -12.31 24.61
N ASP A 417 2.68 -11.09 24.55
CA ASP A 417 2.08 -9.93 23.88
C ASP A 417 0.66 -9.52 24.36
N GLY A 418 0.14 -10.11 25.44
CA GLY A 418 -1.20 -9.82 25.97
C GLY A 418 -1.40 -8.35 26.36
N LYS A 419 -0.39 -7.73 26.99
CA LYS A 419 -0.43 -6.30 27.35
C LYS A 419 -0.52 -5.39 26.13
N PHE A 420 0.21 -5.73 25.06
CA PHE A 420 0.15 -4.97 23.81
C PHE A 420 -1.21 -5.16 23.14
N TYR A 421 -1.69 -6.41 23.06
CA TYR A 421 -3.01 -6.73 22.51
C TYR A 421 -4.12 -5.98 23.24
N TYR A 422 -4.16 -6.04 24.57
CA TYR A 422 -5.14 -5.32 25.38
C TYR A 422 -5.07 -3.81 25.16
N ARG A 423 -3.88 -3.21 25.05
CA ARG A 423 -3.73 -1.78 24.72
C ARG A 423 -4.35 -1.44 23.36
N VAL A 424 -4.19 -2.30 22.37
CA VAL A 424 -4.84 -2.12 21.05
C VAL A 424 -6.35 -2.20 21.19
N VAL A 425 -6.87 -3.22 21.87
CA VAL A 425 -8.32 -3.40 22.13
C VAL A 425 -8.90 -2.19 22.87
N ASP A 426 -8.25 -1.72 23.94
CA ASP A 426 -8.69 -0.55 24.71
C ASP A 426 -8.68 0.74 23.88
N THR A 427 -7.67 0.90 23.01
CA THR A 427 -7.61 2.02 22.05
C THR A 427 -8.77 1.95 21.05
N VAL A 428 -9.10 0.75 20.54
CA VAL A 428 -10.21 0.54 19.61
C VAL A 428 -11.56 0.83 20.28
N LEU A 429 -11.80 0.29 21.48
CA LEU A 429 -13.03 0.56 22.26
C LEU A 429 -13.17 2.04 22.62
N SER A 430 -12.06 2.72 22.92
CA SER A 430 -12.06 4.17 23.16
C SER A 430 -12.42 4.97 21.90
N ARG A 431 -11.95 4.53 20.72
CA ARG A 431 -12.31 5.14 19.43
C ARG A 431 -13.76 4.85 19.06
N ASP A 432 -14.27 3.66 19.34
CA ASP A 432 -15.67 3.29 19.12
C ASP A 432 -16.61 4.19 19.93
N LYS A 433 -16.30 4.48 21.20
CA LYS A 433 -17.05 5.46 22.02
C LYS A 433 -17.13 6.83 21.36
N ASN A 434 -16.05 7.29 20.72
CA ASN A 434 -16.06 8.56 19.98
C ASN A 434 -16.93 8.46 18.72
N TRP A 435 -16.92 7.32 18.03
CA TRP A 435 -17.78 7.07 16.88
C TRP A 435 -19.26 7.05 17.25
N VAL A 436 -19.61 6.39 18.36
CA VAL A 436 -20.97 6.37 18.92
C VAL A 436 -21.44 7.80 19.25
N ARG A 437 -20.59 8.62 19.87
CA ARG A 437 -20.91 10.04 20.15
C ARG A 437 -21.14 10.84 18.88
N TRP A 438 -20.24 10.73 17.91
CA TRP A 438 -20.40 11.40 16.60
C TRP A 438 -21.69 10.98 15.90
N LYS A 439 -22.07 9.70 16.03
CA LYS A 439 -23.32 9.17 15.50
C LYS A 439 -24.54 9.73 16.23
N MET A 440 -24.51 9.78 17.57
CA MET A 440 -25.54 10.44 18.38
C MET A 440 -25.75 11.90 17.97
N ASP A 441 -24.68 12.58 17.56
CA ASP A 441 -24.69 13.95 17.02
C ASP A 441 -25.08 14.05 15.53
N ARG A 442 -25.86 13.08 15.02
CA ARG A 442 -26.39 13.03 13.64
C ARG A 442 -25.32 12.91 12.55
N CYS A 443 -24.13 12.39 12.88
CA CYS A 443 -23.07 12.13 11.91
C CYS A 443 -22.66 13.37 11.10
N GLN A 444 -22.46 14.52 11.78
CA GLN A 444 -22.08 15.75 11.08
C GLN A 444 -20.78 15.58 10.30
N SER A 445 -20.74 16.08 9.06
CA SER A 445 -19.54 15.99 8.23
C SER A 445 -18.39 16.78 8.86
N PHE A 446 -17.28 16.09 9.12
CA PHE A 446 -16.01 16.70 9.54
C PHE A 446 -14.99 16.77 8.38
N THR A 447 -15.44 16.49 7.14
CA THR A 447 -14.58 16.47 5.95
C THR A 447 -14.20 17.89 5.57
N ARG A 448 -12.89 18.15 5.42
CA ARG A 448 -12.40 19.43 4.91
C ARG A 448 -12.56 19.47 3.39
N GLN A 449 -13.01 20.60 2.87
CA GLN A 449 -13.13 20.78 1.42
C GLN A 449 -11.74 20.72 0.75
N LYS A 450 -11.69 20.21 -0.48
CA LYS A 450 -10.46 20.20 -1.29
C LYS A 450 -9.98 21.64 -1.51
N VAL A 451 -8.66 21.84 -1.49
CA VAL A 451 -8.08 23.16 -1.77
C VAL A 451 -8.38 23.53 -3.23
N PRO A 452 -8.97 24.69 -3.52
CA PRO A 452 -9.20 25.15 -4.88
C PRO A 452 -7.90 25.18 -5.69
N ALA A 453 -7.95 24.75 -6.96
CA ALA A 453 -6.77 24.66 -7.82
C ALA A 453 -6.02 26.00 -7.92
N LYS A 454 -6.73 27.12 -7.95
CA LYS A 454 -6.15 28.47 -7.95
C LYS A 454 -5.25 28.71 -6.72
N ILE A 455 -5.77 28.44 -5.52
CA ILE A 455 -5.03 28.63 -4.27
C ILE A 455 -3.83 27.70 -4.21
N PHE A 456 -3.97 26.46 -4.71
CA PHE A 456 -2.86 25.52 -4.78
C PHE A 456 -1.75 26.00 -5.71
N LEU A 457 -2.09 26.50 -6.91
CA LEU A 457 -1.12 27.04 -7.87
C LEU A 457 -0.42 28.28 -7.33
N ASP A 458 -1.17 29.19 -6.70
CA ASP A 458 -0.62 30.40 -6.07
C ASP A 458 0.33 30.04 -4.92
N SER A 459 -0.06 29.07 -4.08
CA SER A 459 0.77 28.56 -2.98
C SER A 459 2.02 27.84 -3.47
N LYS A 460 1.91 27.07 -4.56
CA LYS A 460 3.04 26.42 -5.23
C LYS A 460 4.03 27.46 -5.75
N GLY A 461 3.53 28.52 -6.39
CA GLY A 461 4.35 29.66 -6.83
C GLY A 461 5.08 30.33 -5.67
N GLY A 462 4.37 30.58 -4.57
CA GLY A 462 4.94 31.14 -3.33
C GLY A 462 6.01 30.24 -2.70
N ALA A 463 5.79 28.92 -2.67
CA ALA A 463 6.76 27.96 -2.15
C ALA A 463 8.03 27.90 -3.01
N ILE A 464 7.89 27.92 -4.34
CA ILE A 464 9.03 27.96 -5.28
C ILE A 464 9.82 29.26 -5.09
N ALA A 465 9.14 30.41 -4.96
CA ALA A 465 9.79 31.69 -4.68
C ALA A 465 10.53 31.69 -3.34
N ALA A 466 9.94 31.10 -2.29
CA ALA A 466 10.55 31.02 -0.97
C ALA A 466 11.81 30.12 -0.94
N VAL A 467 11.81 29.02 -1.70
CA VAL A 467 12.97 28.12 -1.81
C VAL A 467 14.06 28.73 -2.70
N THR A 468 13.70 29.34 -3.83
CA THR A 468 14.66 29.98 -4.73
C THR A 468 15.33 31.21 -4.12
N SER A 469 14.64 31.95 -3.26
CA SER A 469 15.21 33.06 -2.47
C SER A 469 16.31 32.63 -1.49
N LYS A 470 16.37 31.33 -1.12
CA LYS A 470 17.42 30.75 -0.26
C LYS A 470 18.64 30.23 -1.03
N LYS A 471 18.77 30.50 -2.33
CA LYS A 471 19.96 30.11 -3.10
C LYS A 471 21.22 30.74 -2.49
N ASP A 472 22.28 29.94 -2.37
CA ASP A 472 23.54 30.30 -1.70
C ASP A 472 23.95 31.73 -2.01
N ARG A 473 23.94 32.58 -0.97
CA ARG A 473 24.60 33.88 -1.06
C ARG A 473 26.05 33.58 -1.45
N LYS A 474 26.49 34.06 -2.62
CA LYS A 474 27.92 34.09 -2.97
C LYS A 474 28.67 34.56 -1.72
N PRO A 475 29.74 33.88 -1.28
CA PRO A 475 30.41 34.21 -0.03
C PRO A 475 30.79 35.68 -0.06
N ALA A 476 30.00 36.48 0.66
CA ALA A 476 30.20 37.92 0.73
C ALA A 476 31.40 38.14 1.63
N GLY A 477 32.52 38.56 1.03
CA GLY A 477 33.75 38.85 1.78
C GLY A 477 35.05 38.31 1.19
N VAL A 478 35.03 37.59 0.06
CA VAL A 478 36.31 37.18 -0.59
C VAL A 478 37.01 38.44 -1.12
N PRO A 479 38.21 38.81 -0.61
CA PRO A 479 38.97 39.94 -1.12
C PRO A 479 39.27 39.76 -2.61
N PRO A 480 39.37 40.85 -3.39
CA PRO A 480 39.67 40.75 -4.83
C PRO A 480 40.91 39.89 -5.14
N ALA A 481 41.91 39.92 -4.26
CA ALA A 481 43.14 39.14 -4.36
C ALA A 481 42.96 37.62 -4.25
N LEU A 482 41.88 37.14 -3.61
CA LEU A 482 41.62 35.71 -3.41
C LEU A 482 40.55 35.16 -4.39
N ARG A 483 40.08 35.98 -5.33
CA ARG A 483 39.11 35.54 -6.35
C ARG A 483 39.66 34.47 -7.28
N PHE A 484 40.98 34.40 -7.49
CA PHE A 484 41.61 33.41 -8.38
C PHE A 484 41.35 31.96 -7.93
N LEU A 485 41.23 31.73 -6.61
CA LEU A 485 40.90 30.42 -6.02
C LEU A 485 39.45 30.00 -6.32
N ALA A 486 38.54 30.97 -6.37
CA ALA A 486 37.13 30.73 -6.67
C ALA A 486 36.88 30.56 -8.18
N THR A 487 37.75 31.10 -9.04
CA THR A 487 37.68 30.99 -10.50
C THR A 487 38.42 29.77 -11.07
N ALA A 488 38.87 28.83 -10.23
CA ALA A 488 39.26 27.52 -10.69
C ALA A 488 38.01 26.79 -11.20
N GLU A 489 37.62 27.09 -12.45
CA GLU A 489 36.49 26.43 -13.10
C GLU A 489 36.74 24.91 -13.08
N PRO A 490 35.86 24.12 -12.44
CA PRO A 490 36.09 22.68 -12.21
C PRO A 490 36.34 21.85 -13.47
N GLY A 491 36.10 22.39 -14.67
CA GLY A 491 36.33 21.74 -15.95
C GLY A 491 37.56 22.21 -16.74
N LYS A 492 38.12 23.40 -16.46
CA LYS A 492 39.21 23.96 -17.28
C LYS A 492 40.61 23.54 -16.82
N GLY A 493 40.80 23.19 -15.54
CA GLY A 493 42.10 22.78 -15.00
C GLY A 493 42.66 21.54 -15.69
N LEU A 494 41.86 20.47 -15.80
CA LEU A 494 42.25 19.23 -16.48
C LEU A 494 42.52 19.44 -17.98
N ALA A 495 41.73 20.29 -18.65
CA ALA A 495 41.93 20.61 -20.06
C ALA A 495 43.24 21.36 -20.31
N GLN A 496 43.64 22.26 -19.40
CA GLN A 496 44.93 22.96 -19.46
C GLN A 496 46.11 22.03 -19.21
N LEU A 497 46.00 21.09 -18.27
CA LEU A 497 47.02 20.07 -18.00
C LEU A 497 47.15 19.03 -19.13
N ARG A 498 46.10 18.84 -19.95
CA ARG A 498 46.13 17.96 -21.12
C ARG A 498 46.76 18.59 -22.37
N GLN A 499 47.16 19.86 -22.33
CA GLN A 499 47.84 20.52 -23.46
C GLN A 499 49.20 19.88 -23.71
N ARG A 500 49.25 18.94 -24.69
CA ARG A 500 50.46 18.17 -25.03
C ARG A 500 51.68 19.04 -25.28
N GLY A 501 51.51 20.22 -25.88
CA GLY A 501 52.62 21.14 -26.22
C GLY A 501 53.42 21.69 -25.03
N LYS A 502 52.88 21.69 -23.80
CA LYS A 502 53.61 22.14 -22.60
C LYS A 502 54.47 21.06 -21.94
N PHE A 503 54.24 19.79 -22.29
CA PHE A 503 54.85 18.63 -21.65
C PHE A 503 55.66 17.75 -22.63
N ILE A 504 56.01 18.28 -23.81
CA ILE A 504 56.94 17.59 -24.73
C ILE A 504 58.34 17.69 -24.12
N LYS A 505 58.92 16.52 -23.78
CA LYS A 505 60.32 16.43 -23.37
C LYS A 505 61.20 16.82 -24.58
N PRO A 506 62.11 17.80 -24.46
CA PRO A 506 63.06 18.13 -25.53
C PRO A 506 63.96 16.92 -25.83
N SER A 507 64.38 16.75 -27.08
CA SER A 507 65.30 15.65 -27.42
C SER A 507 66.72 15.89 -26.84
N PRO A 508 67.51 14.84 -26.57
CA PRO A 508 68.91 15.00 -26.14
C PRO A 508 69.77 15.80 -27.15
N GLN A 509 69.44 15.74 -28.45
CA GLN A 509 70.11 16.49 -29.52
C GLN A 509 69.77 17.99 -29.51
N GLU A 510 68.58 18.39 -29.03
CA GLU A 510 68.29 19.81 -28.80
C GLU A 510 69.16 20.39 -27.69
N TYR A 511 69.51 19.58 -26.68
CA TYR A 511 70.44 20.01 -25.63
C TYR A 511 71.88 20.11 -26.12
N THR A 512 72.34 19.27 -27.06
CA THR A 512 73.66 19.46 -27.69
C THR A 512 73.72 20.76 -28.47
N ALA A 513 72.66 21.11 -29.21
CA ALA A 513 72.57 22.37 -29.93
C ALA A 513 72.52 23.59 -28.99
N ARG A 514 71.79 23.50 -27.86
CA ARG A 514 71.78 24.56 -26.84
C ARG A 514 73.16 24.77 -26.22
N ILE A 515 73.89 23.69 -25.95
CA ILE A 515 75.27 23.79 -25.46
C ILE A 515 76.15 24.49 -26.49
N GLU A 516 76.04 24.17 -27.78
CA GLU A 516 76.80 24.84 -28.85
C GLU A 516 76.49 26.32 -28.97
N THR A 517 75.22 26.70 -28.82
CA THR A 517 74.84 28.13 -28.85
C THR A 517 75.40 28.87 -27.64
N THR A 518 75.31 28.28 -26.44
CA THR A 518 75.83 28.89 -25.20
C THR A 518 77.37 28.93 -25.15
N ASP A 519 78.06 27.97 -25.78
CA ASP A 519 79.52 27.91 -25.88
C ASP A 519 80.09 28.93 -26.89
N GLN A 520 79.27 29.36 -27.86
CA GLN A 520 79.62 30.44 -28.80
C GLN A 520 79.32 31.84 -28.27
N GLU A 521 78.65 31.98 -27.13
CA GLU A 521 78.40 33.29 -26.50
C GLU A 521 79.70 33.82 -25.86
N PRO A 522 80.14 35.05 -26.19
CA PRO A 522 81.37 35.60 -25.61
C PRO A 522 81.21 35.77 -24.10
N PRO A 523 82.19 35.35 -23.28
CA PRO A 523 82.12 35.51 -21.84
C PRO A 523 82.06 36.99 -21.48
N THR A 524 81.00 37.38 -20.76
CA THR A 524 80.88 38.73 -20.20
C THR A 524 81.82 38.82 -18.99
N GLU A 525 82.66 39.86 -18.89
CA GLU A 525 83.74 39.99 -17.90
C GLU A 525 83.27 39.90 -16.42
N GLU A 526 81.97 40.02 -16.15
CA GLU A 526 81.38 40.03 -14.80
C GLU A 526 81.01 38.65 -14.24
N ASP A 527 80.82 37.61 -15.06
CA ASP A 527 80.49 36.26 -14.54
C ASP A 527 80.87 35.11 -15.51
N PRO A 528 82.15 34.69 -15.54
CA PRO A 528 82.56 33.56 -16.38
C PRO A 528 81.96 32.22 -15.91
N ARG A 529 81.55 32.12 -14.63
CA ARG A 529 81.03 30.86 -14.04
C ARG A 529 79.57 30.59 -14.40
N GLY A 530 78.77 31.65 -14.62
CA GLY A 530 77.37 31.50 -15.00
C GLY A 530 77.15 30.83 -16.36
N LEU A 531 78.10 30.94 -17.29
CA LEU A 531 78.07 30.22 -18.57
C LEU A 531 78.37 28.73 -18.37
N ASP A 532 79.40 28.41 -17.59
CA ASP A 532 79.75 27.03 -17.23
C ASP A 532 78.61 26.33 -16.48
N GLU A 533 77.89 27.02 -15.59
CA GLU A 533 76.70 26.50 -14.89
C GLU A 533 75.55 26.20 -15.84
N LYS A 534 75.33 27.03 -16.87
CA LYS A 534 74.31 26.78 -17.90
C LYS A 534 74.68 25.61 -18.80
N ILE A 535 75.96 25.49 -19.18
CA ILE A 535 76.49 24.40 -20.00
C ILE A 535 76.39 23.09 -19.22
N THR A 536 76.83 23.06 -17.96
CA THR A 536 76.75 21.88 -17.09
C THR A 536 75.30 21.50 -16.80
N SER A 537 74.41 22.46 -16.47
CA SER A 537 72.97 22.20 -16.24
C SER A 537 72.29 21.62 -17.49
N SER A 538 72.60 22.14 -18.67
CA SER A 538 72.09 21.63 -19.95
C SER A 538 72.65 20.25 -20.28
N THR A 539 73.93 20.02 -19.99
CA THR A 539 74.59 18.71 -20.13
C THR A 539 73.93 17.67 -19.23
N TRP A 540 73.69 17.98 -17.95
CA TRP A 540 73.00 17.10 -17.01
C TRP A 540 71.54 16.83 -17.37
N ARG A 541 70.81 17.80 -17.93
CA ARG A 541 69.44 17.60 -18.44
C ARG A 541 69.45 16.70 -19.68
N GLY A 542 70.37 16.93 -20.60
CA GLY A 542 70.56 16.11 -21.80
C GLY A 542 70.95 14.67 -21.46
N LEU A 543 71.91 14.46 -20.54
CA LEU A 543 72.36 13.13 -20.10
C LEU A 543 71.23 12.34 -19.43
N ARG A 544 70.42 12.99 -18.58
CA ARG A 544 69.26 12.35 -17.92
C ARG A 544 68.14 11.94 -18.89
N LEU A 545 68.04 12.61 -20.03
CA LEU A 545 67.11 12.23 -21.09
C LEU A 545 67.72 11.13 -21.97
N ALA A 546 69.01 11.24 -22.33
CA ALA A 546 69.72 10.22 -23.10
C ALA A 546 69.82 8.88 -22.36
N SER A 547 69.92 8.88 -21.03
CA SER A 547 69.95 7.64 -20.24
C SER A 547 68.64 6.86 -20.25
N GLN A 548 67.51 7.49 -20.58
CA GLN A 548 66.21 6.81 -20.67
C GLN A 548 66.11 5.97 -21.95
N ASP A 549 66.62 6.48 -23.06
CA ASP A 549 66.38 5.89 -24.39
C ASP A 549 67.64 5.29 -25.04
N GLN A 550 68.85 5.71 -24.64
CA GLN A 550 70.10 5.48 -25.37
C GLN A 550 71.29 5.16 -24.44
N LEU A 551 71.08 4.30 -23.45
CA LEU A 551 72.10 3.90 -22.48
C LEU A 551 73.32 3.23 -23.13
N SER A 552 73.15 2.52 -24.26
CA SER A 552 74.24 1.84 -24.98
C SER A 552 75.28 2.79 -25.58
N LEU A 553 74.97 4.08 -25.73
CA LEU A 553 75.90 5.07 -26.25
C LEU A 553 76.84 5.63 -25.18
N PHE A 554 76.57 5.36 -23.89
CA PHE A 554 77.36 5.88 -22.76
C PHE A 554 78.77 5.28 -22.67
N ASP A 555 79.02 4.12 -23.26
CA ASP A 555 80.37 3.55 -23.37
C ASP A 555 81.32 4.46 -24.17
N ARG A 556 80.77 5.37 -24.98
CA ARG A 556 81.51 6.35 -25.80
C ARG A 556 81.67 7.70 -25.10
N PHE A 557 81.14 7.87 -23.90
CA PHE A 557 81.16 9.14 -23.20
C PHE A 557 82.57 9.49 -22.73
N ASN A 558 83.05 10.68 -23.10
CA ASN A 558 84.30 11.23 -22.57
C ASN A 558 84.01 12.59 -21.91
N HIS A 559 84.47 12.76 -20.66
CA HIS A 559 84.24 13.96 -19.85
C HIS A 559 84.79 15.23 -20.52
N ALA A 560 85.83 15.11 -21.34
CA ALA A 560 86.44 16.24 -22.05
C ALA A 560 85.56 16.81 -23.19
N ASN A 561 84.71 15.98 -23.82
CA ASN A 561 83.92 16.39 -25.00
C ASN A 561 82.40 16.48 -24.72
N GLY A 562 82.00 16.31 -23.45
CA GLY A 562 80.63 16.49 -22.99
C GLY A 562 79.58 15.62 -23.72
N LEU A 563 78.33 16.10 -23.73
CA LEU A 563 77.16 15.43 -24.33
C LEU A 563 77.33 15.10 -25.84
N LYS A 564 78.24 15.79 -26.53
CA LYS A 564 78.52 15.61 -27.97
C LYS A 564 79.17 14.25 -28.28
N SER A 565 79.94 13.70 -27.34
CA SER A 565 80.63 12.41 -27.49
C SER A 565 79.69 11.21 -27.64
N LEU A 566 78.47 11.31 -27.12
CA LEU A 566 77.46 10.24 -27.19
C LEU A 566 76.90 10.03 -28.61
N PHE A 567 76.92 11.07 -29.45
CA PHE A 567 76.21 11.10 -30.73
C PHE A 567 77.14 11.10 -31.96
N GLN A 568 78.46 11.12 -31.76
CA GLN A 568 79.43 11.06 -32.86
C GLN A 568 79.69 9.62 -33.33
N PRO A 569 79.72 9.35 -34.66
CA PRO A 569 80.01 8.03 -35.19
C PRO A 569 81.52 7.75 -35.22
N GLY A 570 81.98 6.91 -34.28
CA GLY A 570 83.20 6.09 -34.43
C GLY A 570 84.47 6.61 -33.75
N GLN A 571 84.77 6.09 -32.56
CA GLN A 571 86.14 5.76 -32.12
C GLN A 571 86.07 4.71 -31.00
N THR A 572 86.29 3.46 -31.37
CA THR A 572 86.55 2.33 -30.47
C THR A 572 87.93 2.48 -29.84
N ARG A 573 88.01 2.25 -28.53
CA ARG A 573 89.25 2.12 -27.76
C ARG A 573 90.00 0.87 -28.26
N LEU A 574 91.14 1.05 -28.94
CA LEU A 574 92.10 -0.02 -29.23
C LEU A 574 93.00 -0.23 -28.00
N GLU A 575 93.10 -1.47 -27.54
CA GLU A 575 94.13 -1.93 -26.62
C GLU A 575 95.50 -1.90 -27.31
N ASP A 576 96.54 -1.35 -26.67
CA ASP A 576 97.88 -1.94 -26.78
C ASP A 576 98.72 -1.68 -25.52
N LYS A 577 99.61 -2.64 -25.27
CA LYS A 577 100.38 -2.91 -24.06
C LYS A 577 101.57 -1.97 -23.87
N GLY A 578 101.91 -1.78 -22.59
CA GLY A 578 103.30 -1.87 -22.13
C GLY A 578 103.98 -0.59 -21.67
N SER A 579 103.94 -0.32 -20.36
CA SER A 579 105.14 -0.17 -19.52
C SER A 579 104.75 0.25 -18.10
N ASP A 580 104.85 -0.71 -17.16
CA ASP A 580 105.02 -0.48 -15.72
C ASP A 580 106.43 0.11 -15.43
N PRO A 581 106.77 0.67 -14.23
CA PRO A 581 106.22 0.26 -12.92
C PRO A 581 106.02 1.34 -11.82
N GLN A 582 105.07 1.05 -10.90
CA GLN A 582 105.14 1.17 -9.42
C GLN A 582 105.02 2.55 -8.70
N PRO A 583 104.73 2.56 -7.36
CA PRO A 583 103.37 2.71 -6.80
C PRO A 583 103.29 3.87 -5.77
N GLU A 584 102.14 4.07 -5.12
CA GLU A 584 101.98 4.35 -3.65
C GLU A 584 100.54 4.83 -3.33
N GLN A 585 99.81 4.03 -2.53
CA GLN A 585 99.33 4.32 -1.17
C GLN A 585 97.90 4.91 -1.15
N SER A 586 96.86 4.10 -0.90
CA SER A 586 96.29 3.74 0.42
C SER A 586 95.82 4.93 1.25
N VAL A 587 94.52 4.91 1.62
CA VAL A 587 93.87 5.33 2.89
C VAL A 587 92.36 5.40 2.58
N GLU A 588 91.55 4.38 2.90
CA GLU A 588 90.72 4.29 4.14
C GLU A 588 90.04 5.64 4.46
N GLU A 589 88.73 5.80 4.53
CA GLU A 589 87.80 5.30 5.56
C GLU A 589 86.45 6.10 5.42
N PRO A 590 85.41 5.97 6.27
CA PRO A 590 84.18 5.27 5.90
C PRO A 590 82.87 6.09 6.02
N ARG A 591 81.76 5.43 5.68
CA ARG A 591 80.38 5.48 6.24
C ARG A 591 79.87 6.76 6.91
N ALA A 592 78.64 7.15 6.54
CA ALA A 592 77.58 7.36 7.52
C ALA A 592 76.18 7.22 6.89
N ASP A 593 75.40 6.30 7.47
CA ASP A 593 73.96 6.15 7.36
C ASP A 593 73.19 7.42 7.80
N GLN A 594 71.96 7.57 7.31
CA GLN A 594 70.71 7.79 8.09
C GLN A 594 69.58 8.15 7.11
N GLN A 595 68.54 7.31 6.96
CA GLN A 595 67.30 7.37 7.76
C GLN A 595 66.73 8.81 7.74
N GLY A 596 65.72 9.13 6.92
CA GLY A 596 64.35 8.64 7.05
C GLY A 596 63.66 9.42 8.16
N ILE A 597 62.71 10.31 7.82
CA ILE A 597 61.60 10.72 8.69
C ILE A 597 60.44 11.17 7.80
N VAL A 598 59.31 10.55 8.10
CA VAL A 598 57.95 10.82 7.66
C VAL A 598 57.42 12.04 8.42
N ALA A 599 56.79 12.97 7.69
CA ALA A 599 55.55 13.65 8.07
C ALA A 599 54.91 14.24 6.80
#